data_AF-A0A497HJC2-F1
#
_entry.id   AF-A0A497HJC2-F1
#
_cell.length_a   1.000
_cell.length_b   1.000
_cell.length_c   1.000
_cell.angle_alpha   90.00
_cell.angle_beta   90.00
_cell.angle_gamma   90.00
#
_symmetry.space_group_name_H-M   'P 1'
#
loop_
_entity.id
_entity.type
_entity.pdbx_description
1 polymer ?
#
loop_
_entity_poly.entity_id
_entity_poly.type
_entity_poly.pdbx_seq_one_letter_code
_entity_poly.pdbx_strand_id
1 'polypeptide(L)'
;MDDKSFYYIERAVEKKDLTIERISTGIPKLDELLQGGLPKNSVTLVSGPPGSGKSILCFHFINAGIKNGERCLYISVDQKIE
;
A
#
# COMPACT_ATOMS: atom_id res chain seq x y z
N MET A 1 -25.33 7.60 22.03
CA MET A 1 -24.27 8.21 21.21
C MET A 1 -24.45 9.71 21.37
N ASP A 2 -23.57 10.37 22.14
CA ASP A 2 -23.76 11.76 22.54
C ASP A 2 -23.22 12.74 21.49
N ASP A 3 -23.73 13.97 21.53
CA ASP A 3 -23.41 15.08 20.62
C ASP A 3 -21.90 15.46 20.70
N LYS A 4 -21.26 15.18 21.84
CA LYS A 4 -19.82 15.38 22.03
C LYS A 4 -18.99 14.39 21.22
N SER A 5 -19.46 13.14 21.07
CA SER A 5 -18.80 12.12 20.26
C SER A 5 -18.77 12.52 18.78
N PHE A 6 -19.84 13.14 18.27
CA PHE A 6 -19.87 13.71 16.92
C PHE A 6 -18.91 14.89 16.77
N TYR A 7 -18.88 15.80 17.76
CA TYR A 7 -17.98 16.96 17.76
C TYR A 7 -16.49 16.58 17.72
N TYR A 8 -16.07 15.51 18.41
CA TYR A 8 -14.69 15.01 18.34
C TYR A 8 -14.33 14.42 16.98
N ILE A 9 -15.28 13.74 16.32
CA ILE A 9 -15.08 13.19 14.98
C ILE A 9 -14.93 14.35 13.98
N GLU A 10 -15.79 15.36 14.03
CA GLU A 10 -15.69 16.52 13.13
C GLU A 10 -14.40 17.33 13.31
N ARG A 11 -13.93 17.53 14.55
CA ARG A 11 -12.64 18.21 14.79
C ARG A 11 -11.44 17.42 14.30
N ALA A 12 -11.51 16.09 14.26
CA ALA A 12 -10.44 15.25 13.71
C ALA A 12 -10.38 15.32 12.17
N VAL A 13 -11.48 15.71 11.52
CA VAL A 13 -11.56 15.96 10.07
C VAL A 13 -11.28 17.43 9.78
N GLU A 14 -10.15 17.93 10.27
CA GLU A 14 -9.60 19.20 9.80
C GLU A 14 -9.33 19.06 8.30
N LYS A 15 -9.81 20.01 7.48
CA LYS A 15 -9.70 20.02 6.00
C LYS A 15 -8.24 19.97 5.53
N LYS A 16 -7.63 18.79 5.55
CA LYS A 16 -6.51 18.45 4.68
C LYS A 16 -7.08 18.18 3.30
N ASP A 17 -6.42 18.70 2.27
CA ASP A 17 -6.66 18.26 0.90
C ASP A 17 -6.78 16.73 0.89
N LEU A 18 -7.96 16.22 0.49
CA LEU A 18 -8.30 14.80 0.50
C LEU A 18 -7.55 14.01 -0.59
N THR A 19 -6.38 14.50 -1.01
CA THR A 19 -5.53 13.81 -1.97
C THR A 19 -4.93 12.60 -1.29
N ILE A 20 -5.30 11.41 -1.76
CA ILE A 20 -4.70 10.16 -1.32
C ILE A 20 -3.23 10.18 -1.74
N GLU A 21 -2.34 10.26 -0.76
CA GLU A 21 -0.90 10.09 -1.01
C GLU A 21 -0.67 8.68 -1.55
N ARG A 22 0.18 8.54 -2.58
CA ARG A 22 0.48 7.26 -3.23
C ARG A 22 1.96 6.93 -3.17
N ILE A 23 2.26 5.63 -3.06
CA ILE A 23 3.61 5.07 -3.05
C ILE A 23 3.81 4.27 -4.33
N SER A 24 4.95 4.49 -4.99
CA SER A 24 5.34 3.78 -6.21
C SER A 24 5.44 2.26 -5.98
N THR A 25 4.99 1.48 -6.95
CA THR A 25 5.20 0.03 -7.03
C THR A 25 6.62 -0.35 -7.44
N GLY A 26 7.43 0.61 -7.87
CA GLY A 26 8.73 0.36 -8.51
C GLY A 26 8.64 -0.11 -9.96
N ILE A 27 7.44 -0.12 -10.54
CA ILE A 27 7.18 -0.50 -11.94
C ILE A 27 6.48 0.69 -12.62
N PRO A 28 7.22 1.51 -13.41
CA PRO A 28 6.70 2.78 -13.92
C PRO A 28 5.37 2.67 -14.68
N LYS A 29 5.22 1.63 -15.52
CA LYS A 29 3.99 1.44 -16.29
C LYS A 29 2.80 1.03 -15.43
N LEU A 30 3.05 0.29 -14.35
CA LEU A 30 2.01 -0.08 -13.39
C LEU A 30 1.59 1.13 -12.55
N ASP A 31 2.54 1.97 -12.14
CA ASP A 31 2.24 3.21 -11.42
C ASP A 31 1.37 4.14 -12.25
N GLU A 32 1.64 4.28 -13.55
CA GLU A 32 0.79 5.04 -14.48
C GLU A 32 -0.65 4.50 -14.48
N LEU A 33 -0.81 3.17 -14.62
CA LEU A 33 -2.13 2.51 -14.59
C LEU A 33 -2.85 2.69 -13.24
N LEU A 34 -2.09 2.80 -12.15
CA LEU A 34 -2.59 3.00 -10.79
C LEU A 34 -2.66 4.47 -10.38
N GLN A 35 -2.51 5.41 -11.32
CA GLN A 35 -2.57 6.86 -11.08
C GLN A 35 -1.51 7.36 -10.07
N GLY A 36 -0.28 6.84 -10.19
CA GLY A 36 0.86 7.21 -9.34
C GLY A 36 1.21 6.17 -8.25
N GLY A 37 0.66 4.96 -8.32
CA GLY A 37 1.00 3.85 -7.43
C GLY A 37 -0.09 3.51 -6.39
N LEU A 38 0.32 2.80 -5.34
CA LEU A 38 -0.57 2.27 -4.29
C LEU A 38 -0.93 3.35 -3.27
N PRO A 39 -2.17 3.39 -2.74
CA PRO A 39 -2.53 4.30 -1.66
C PRO A 39 -1.63 4.10 -0.42
N LYS A 40 -1.05 5.18 0.09
CA LYS A 40 -0.27 5.16 1.32
C LYS A 40 -1.16 4.83 2.52
N ASN A 41 -0.57 4.21 3.55
CA ASN A 41 -1.27 3.82 4.78
C ASN A 41 -2.49 2.92 4.51
N SER A 42 -2.40 2.06 3.49
CA SER A 42 -3.47 1.14 3.09
C SER A 42 -2.99 -0.31 3.08
N VAL A 43 -3.96 -1.23 3.00
CA VAL A 43 -3.72 -2.65 2.73
C VAL A 43 -4.12 -2.94 1.28
N THR A 44 -3.20 -3.49 0.50
CA THR A 44 -3.44 -3.88 -0.90
C THR A 44 -3.34 -5.39 -1.06
N LEU A 45 -4.37 -6.01 -1.64
CA LEU A 45 -4.37 -7.44 -1.99
C LEU A 45 -3.91 -7.63 -3.45
N VAL A 46 -2.87 -8.42 -3.65
CA VAL A 46 -2.44 -8.88 -4.97
C VAL A 46 -2.85 -10.34 -5.15
N SER A 47 -3.76 -10.61 -6.09
CA SER A 47 -4.28 -11.95 -6.36
C SER A 47 -4.03 -12.37 -7.81
N GLY A 48 -3.86 -13.67 -8.05
CA GLY A 48 -3.62 -14.23 -9.37
C GLY A 48 -3.12 -15.69 -9.34
N PRO A 49 -3.16 -16.40 -10.48
CA PRO A 49 -2.76 -17.81 -10.57
C PRO A 49 -1.28 -18.03 -10.24
N PRO A 50 -0.84 -19.27 -9.93
CA PRO A 50 0.57 -19.60 -9.78
C PRO A 50 1.40 -19.12 -10.98
N GLY A 51 2.61 -18.62 -10.73
CA GLY A 51 3.47 -18.07 -11.81
C GLY A 51 3.09 -16.67 -12.33
N SER A 52 2.00 -16.06 -11.86
CA SER A 52 1.55 -14.73 -12.33
C SER A 52 2.42 -13.53 -11.88
N GLY A 53 3.56 -13.77 -11.21
CA GLY A 53 4.46 -12.69 -10.77
C GLY A 53 4.08 -11.96 -9.48
N LYS A 54 3.19 -12.49 -8.64
CA LYS A 54 2.81 -11.84 -7.35
C LYS A 54 4.00 -11.53 -6.45
N SER A 55 4.85 -12.52 -6.18
CA SER A 55 6.05 -12.32 -5.36
C SER A 55 7.04 -11.36 -6.02
N ILE A 56 7.15 -11.40 -7.35
CA ILE A 56 7.98 -10.47 -8.12
C ILE A 56 7.47 -9.03 -7.93
N LEU A 57 6.16 -8.79 -7.99
CA LEU A 57 5.56 -7.48 -7.70
C LEU A 57 5.90 -7.02 -6.26
N CYS A 58 5.77 -7.90 -5.26
CA CYS A 58 6.16 -7.58 -3.88
C CYS A 58 7.65 -7.19 -3.78
N PHE A 59 8.53 -7.86 -4.51
CA PHE A 59 9.96 -7.52 -4.52
C PHE A 59 10.24 -6.18 -5.19
N HIS A 60 9.54 -5.85 -6.28
CA HIS A 60 9.63 -4.51 -6.89
C HIS A 60 9.21 -3.41 -5.91
N PHE A 61 8.10 -3.61 -5.21
CA PHE A 61 7.60 -2.66 -4.22
C PHE A 61 8.58 -2.46 -3.06
N ILE A 62 9.10 -3.55 -2.50
CA ILE A 62 10.10 -3.47 -1.40
C ILE A 62 11.40 -2.82 -1.87
N ASN A 63 11.89 -3.17 -3.07
CA ASN A 63 13.10 -2.56 -3.63
C ASN A 63 12.91 -1.06 -3.87
N ALA A 64 11.74 -0.62 -4.31
CA ALA A 64 11.42 0.81 -4.45
C ALA A 64 11.47 1.52 -3.09
N GLY A 65 10.85 0.94 -2.05
CA GLY A 65 10.90 1.47 -0.68
C GLY A 65 12.34 1.57 -0.16
N ILE A 66 13.16 0.53 -0.33
CA ILE A 66 14.58 0.53 0.08
C ILE A 66 15.35 1.66 -0.62
N LYS A 67 15.15 1.85 -1.94
CA LYS A 67 15.80 2.93 -2.70
C LYS A 67 15.39 4.32 -2.24
N ASN A 68 14.19 4.45 -1.67
CA ASN A 68 13.69 5.69 -1.09
C ASN A 68 14.10 5.88 0.39
N GLY A 69 14.89 4.96 0.95
CA GLY A 69 15.32 5.00 2.36
C GLY A 69 14.24 4.56 3.35
N GLU A 70 13.19 3.88 2.88
CA GLU A 70 12.12 3.37 3.73
C GLU A 70 12.52 2.07 4.44
N ARG A 71 11.93 1.83 5.61
CA ARG A 71 12.05 0.54 6.30
C ARG A 71 11.01 -0.42 5.72
N CYS A 72 11.48 -1.50 5.11
CA CYS A 72 10.62 -2.51 4.49
C CYS A 72 10.68 -3.85 5.23
N LEU A 73 9.57 -4.59 5.23
CA LEU A 73 9.46 -5.93 5.80
C LEU A 73 8.82 -6.86 4.77
N TYR A 74 9.49 -7.97 4.48
CA TYR A 74 8.94 -9.07 3.69
C TYR A 74 8.70 -10.28 4.61
N ILE A 75 7.46 -10.75 4.68
CA ILE A 75 7.10 -11.97 5.39
C ILE A 75 6.66 -12.99 4.36
N SER A 76 7.37 -14.10 4.27
CA SER A 76 6.98 -15.24 3.44
C SER A 76 6.49 -16.36 4.34
N VAL A 77 5.36 -16.96 3.98
CA VAL A 77 4.89 -18.22 4.56
C VAL A 77 5.29 -19.31 3.58
N ASP A 78 6.36 -20.03 3.89
CA ASP A 78 6.76 -21.17 3.06
C ASP A 78 5.84 -22.35 3.35
N GLN A 79 5.31 -23.00 2.32
CA GLN A 79 4.63 -24.28 2.47
C GLN A 79 5.70 -25.37 2.46
N LYS A 80 5.98 -25.96 3.63
CA LYS A 80 6.59 -27.28 3.65
C LYS A 80 5.62 -28.24 2.97
N ILE A 81 6.01 -28.74 1.81
CA ILE A 81 5.39 -29.93 1.22
C ILE A 81 6.05 -31.10 1.98
N GLU A 82 5.31 -31.71 2.90
CA GLU A 82 5.61 -33.08 3.37
C GLU A 82 5.15 -34.10 2.32
#